data_AF-A0A0L0W4U2-F1
#
_entry.id   AF-A0A0L0W4U2-F1
#
_cell.length_a   1.000
_cell.length_b   1.000
_cell.length_c   1.000
_cell.angle_alpha   90.00
_cell.angle_beta   90.00
_cell.angle_gamma   90.00
#
_symmetry.space_group_name_H-M   'P 1'
#
loop_
_entity.id
_entity.type
_entity.pdbx_description
1 polymer ?
#
loop_
_entity_poly.entity_id
_entity_poly.type
_entity_poly.pdbx_seq_one_letter_code
_entity_poly.pdbx_strand_id
1 'polypeptide(L)'
;MSILVNLNSRIPPAPSPHIREVLLRPDIEAYTRRMAERNHVENWPIPMAKGLIFGQSDAFKCMHLPPDYQQDVIFKKELNLLLGTILKGEKNNFANLLRLGLGGANPPIPPPKLSDIIGSVYKAMDSRFEQTPVANIPTDSRITIQRQARLAYIRTMINLNRLRRIANPGQTAFPSFWDDIDADLETRRTKNTPMFNQMFGHLVIEKDHRLWDGTKIADDWADLDVQLPTDAEVQARIAQEAGNPQSV
;
A
#
# COMPACT_ATOMS: atom_id res chain seq x y z
N MET A 1 -28.30 25.23 -13.49
CA MET A 1 -27.16 26.06 -13.00
C MET A 1 -27.70 26.87 -11.83
N SER A 2 -27.28 26.78 -10.57
CA SER A 2 -25.97 26.46 -10.00
C SER A 2 -26.13 26.03 -8.53
N ILE A 3 -26.02 24.72 -8.25
CA ILE A 3 -25.82 24.19 -6.88
C ILE A 3 -24.42 23.56 -6.74
N LEU A 4 -23.64 23.51 -7.82
CA LEU A 4 -22.31 22.89 -7.86
C LEU A 4 -21.13 23.84 -7.60
N VAL A 5 -21.38 25.14 -7.33
CA VAL A 5 -20.29 26.13 -7.26
C VAL A 5 -19.74 26.34 -5.84
N ASN A 6 -20.35 25.80 -4.78
CA ASN A 6 -19.99 26.19 -3.40
C ASN A 6 -19.49 25.05 -2.48
N LEU A 7 -19.11 23.90 -3.02
CA LEU A 7 -18.46 22.82 -2.26
C LEU A 7 -16.93 22.80 -2.42
N ASN A 8 -16.38 23.49 -3.43
CA ASN A 8 -14.94 23.55 -3.67
C ASN A 8 -14.18 24.58 -2.80
N SER A 9 -14.89 25.37 -1.97
CA SER A 9 -14.30 26.46 -1.17
C SER A 9 -14.07 26.11 0.31
N ARG A 10 -14.53 24.94 0.79
CA ARG A 10 -14.43 24.53 2.22
C ARG A 10 -13.55 23.30 2.46
N ILE A 11 -12.89 22.83 1.42
CA ILE A 11 -12.11 21.59 1.43
C ILE A 11 -10.64 21.99 1.23
N PRO A 12 -9.71 21.47 2.05
CA PRO A 12 -8.29 21.78 1.89
C PRO A 12 -7.79 21.41 0.48
N PRO A 13 -6.77 22.14 -0.04
CA PRO A 13 -6.21 21.87 -1.36
C PRO A 13 -5.82 20.39 -1.43
N ALA A 14 -6.42 19.72 -2.42
CA ALA A 14 -6.39 18.30 -2.73
C ALA A 14 -5.97 17.38 -1.54
N PRO A 15 -6.87 16.65 -0.87
CA PRO A 15 -6.50 15.61 0.10
C PRO A 15 -5.77 14.41 -0.53
N SER A 16 -5.69 14.38 -1.86
CA SER A 16 -5.10 13.31 -2.66
C SER A 16 -3.62 13.04 -2.31
N PRO A 17 -2.71 14.04 -2.22
CA PRO A 17 -1.31 13.80 -1.84
C PRO A 17 -1.18 13.17 -0.45
N HIS A 18 -2.00 13.58 0.54
CA HIS A 18 -1.99 12.95 1.87
C HIS A 18 -2.44 11.50 1.83
N ILE A 19 -3.50 11.20 1.07
CA ILE A 19 -3.96 9.81 0.90
C ILE A 19 -2.91 8.97 0.18
N ARG A 20 -2.28 9.51 -0.88
CA ARG A 20 -1.23 8.80 -1.61
C ARG A 20 -0.02 8.53 -0.72
N GLU A 21 0.44 9.52 0.04
CA GLU A 21 1.54 9.35 1.01
C GLU A 21 1.20 8.28 2.05
N VAL A 22 -0.03 8.31 2.58
CA VAL A 22 -0.50 7.32 3.55
C VAL A 22 -0.46 5.91 2.98
N LEU A 23 -0.94 5.68 1.75
CA LEU A 23 -0.93 4.36 1.10
C LEU A 23 0.48 3.74 0.97
N LEU A 24 1.54 4.57 0.99
CA LEU A 24 2.94 4.11 0.94
C LEU A 24 3.51 3.76 2.32
N ARG A 25 2.79 4.04 3.41
CA ARG A 25 3.32 3.85 4.76
C ARG A 25 3.35 2.36 5.14
N PRO A 26 4.45 1.90 5.76
CA PRO A 26 4.58 0.51 6.16
C PRO A 26 3.75 0.14 7.40
N ASP A 27 3.31 1.13 8.18
CA ASP A 27 2.52 0.96 9.41
C ASP A 27 1.01 0.91 9.18
N ILE A 28 0.52 0.89 7.93
CA ILE A 28 -0.88 0.61 7.64
C ILE A 28 -1.23 -0.81 8.09
N GLU A 29 -2.27 -0.94 8.90
CA GLU A 29 -2.77 -2.20 9.41
C GLU A 29 -4.05 -2.68 8.72
N ALA A 30 -4.75 -1.80 7.99
CA ALA A 30 -5.88 -2.14 7.14
C ALA A 30 -6.04 -1.14 6.00
N TYR A 31 -6.43 -1.60 4.81
CA TYR A 31 -6.72 -0.77 3.65
C TYR A 31 -8.21 -0.56 3.40
N THR A 32 -9.08 -1.40 3.96
CA THR A 32 -10.54 -1.27 3.82
C THR A 32 -11.16 -0.72 5.09
N ARG A 33 -12.16 0.13 4.91
CA ARG A 33 -12.99 0.65 6.00
C ARG A 33 -13.64 -0.48 6.80
N ARG A 34 -14.17 -1.49 6.11
CA ARG A 34 -14.85 -2.63 6.72
C ARG A 34 -13.95 -3.36 7.70
N MET A 35 -12.71 -3.67 7.31
CA MET A 35 -11.76 -4.31 8.21
C MET A 35 -11.38 -3.40 9.37
N ALA A 36 -11.09 -2.14 9.07
CA ALA A 36 -10.67 -1.18 10.08
C ALA A 36 -11.73 -0.97 11.18
N GLU A 37 -13.00 -0.79 10.79
CA GLU A 37 -14.11 -0.61 11.73
C GLU A 37 -14.39 -1.88 12.53
N ARG A 38 -14.39 -3.06 11.87
CA ARG A 38 -14.64 -4.34 12.54
C ARG A 38 -13.64 -4.64 13.65
N ASN A 39 -12.38 -4.28 13.43
CA ASN A 39 -11.28 -4.64 14.31
C ASN A 39 -10.73 -3.46 15.13
N HIS A 40 -11.42 -2.32 15.11
CA HIS A 40 -10.99 -1.09 15.79
C HIS A 40 -9.56 -0.65 15.44
N VAL A 41 -9.19 -0.77 14.16
CA VAL A 41 -7.87 -0.40 13.67
C VAL A 41 -7.80 1.11 13.47
N GLU A 42 -6.88 1.77 14.16
CA GLU A 42 -6.64 3.22 13.99
C GLU A 42 -5.72 3.51 12.80
N ASN A 43 -4.75 2.63 12.56
CA ASN A 43 -3.75 2.73 11.48
C ASN A 43 -4.31 2.28 10.13
N TRP A 44 -5.29 3.03 9.61
CA TRP A 44 -5.81 2.86 8.26
C TRP A 44 -5.94 4.22 7.54
N PRO A 45 -6.13 4.24 6.21
CA PRO A 45 -5.89 5.45 5.44
C PRO A 45 -6.65 6.72 5.84
N ILE A 46 -7.91 6.64 6.29
CA ILE A 46 -8.72 7.83 6.57
C ILE A 46 -8.27 8.56 7.85
N PRO A 47 -8.17 7.92 9.04
CA PRO A 47 -7.64 8.57 10.22
C PRO A 47 -6.22 9.10 10.04
N MET A 48 -5.36 8.35 9.36
CA MET A 48 -3.98 8.77 9.11
C MET A 48 -3.93 10.03 8.22
N ALA A 49 -4.71 10.07 7.13
CA ALA A 49 -4.79 11.25 6.27
C ALA A 49 -5.36 12.47 7.01
N LYS A 50 -6.37 12.27 7.87
CA LYS A 50 -6.87 13.33 8.75
C LYS A 50 -5.79 13.85 9.70
N GLY A 51 -5.00 12.96 10.28
CA GLY A 51 -3.84 13.33 11.10
C GLY A 51 -2.88 14.25 10.36
N LEU A 52 -2.59 13.95 9.09
CA LEU A 52 -1.72 14.80 8.25
C LEU A 52 -2.35 16.15 7.91
N ILE A 53 -3.67 16.21 7.66
CA ILE A 53 -4.40 17.46 7.39
C ILE A 53 -4.47 18.33 8.65
N PHE A 54 -4.81 17.74 9.80
CA PHE A 54 -4.91 18.47 11.06
C PHE A 54 -3.54 18.76 11.70
N GLY A 55 -2.49 18.09 11.24
CA GLY A 55 -1.09 18.39 11.58
C GLY A 55 -0.47 19.52 10.75
N GLN A 56 -1.17 20.08 9.76
CA GLN A 56 -0.66 21.22 8.98
C GLN A 56 -0.51 22.49 9.84
N SER A 57 0.20 23.49 9.30
CA SER A 57 0.41 24.77 9.98
C SER A 57 -0.91 25.50 10.28
N ASP A 58 -0.91 26.38 11.29
CA ASP A 58 -2.11 27.16 11.61
C ASP A 58 -2.51 28.09 10.47
N ALA A 59 -1.55 28.61 9.71
CA ALA A 59 -1.82 29.36 8.49
C ALA A 59 -2.59 28.52 7.46
N PHE A 60 -2.19 27.26 7.25
CA PHE A 60 -2.92 26.33 6.39
C PHE A 60 -4.33 26.09 6.92
N LYS A 61 -4.47 25.79 8.22
CA LYS A 61 -5.77 25.51 8.84
C LYS A 61 -6.72 26.70 8.71
N CYS A 62 -6.26 27.91 9.02
CA CYS A 62 -7.05 29.14 8.90
C CYS A 62 -7.47 29.42 7.46
N MET A 63 -6.64 29.07 6.47
CA MET A 63 -6.92 29.31 5.05
C MET A 63 -7.86 28.26 4.44
N HIS A 64 -7.92 27.05 5.00
CA HIS A 64 -8.50 25.89 4.31
C HIS A 64 -9.53 25.09 5.10
N LEU A 65 -9.57 25.23 6.42
CA LEU A 65 -10.53 24.56 7.27
C LEU A 65 -11.56 25.58 7.77
N PRO A 66 -12.83 25.19 7.94
CA PRO A 66 -13.82 26.09 8.50
C PRO A 66 -13.48 26.45 9.95
N PRO A 67 -13.92 27.63 10.44
CA PRO A 67 -13.92 27.92 11.87
C PRO A 67 -14.58 26.79 12.65
N ASP A 68 -14.04 26.45 13.82
CA ASP A 68 -14.56 25.38 14.69
C ASP A 68 -14.69 24.00 14.03
N TYR A 69 -13.89 23.70 12.99
CA TYR A 69 -13.90 22.41 12.28
C TYR A 69 -13.78 21.18 13.21
N GLN A 70 -13.20 21.36 14.39
CA GLN A 70 -13.07 20.32 15.41
C GLN A 70 -14.40 19.95 16.08
N GLN A 71 -15.40 20.83 16.07
CA GLN A 71 -16.75 20.58 16.61
C GLN A 71 -17.82 20.49 15.51
N ASP A 72 -17.51 20.94 14.31
CA ASP A 72 -18.44 20.88 13.17
C ASP A 72 -18.68 19.44 12.69
N VAL A 73 -19.86 18.91 13.05
CA VAL A 73 -20.32 17.57 12.67
C VAL A 73 -20.56 17.44 11.17
N ILE A 74 -21.03 18.50 10.51
CA ILE A 74 -21.32 18.51 9.08
C ILE A 74 -20.00 18.44 8.31
N PHE A 75 -19.04 19.31 8.65
CA PHE A 75 -17.70 19.28 8.07
C PHE A 75 -17.02 17.92 8.23
N LYS A 76 -17.06 17.33 9.43
CA LYS A 76 -16.47 15.99 9.68
C LYS A 76 -17.10 14.91 8.79
N LYS A 77 -18.41 14.97 8.58
CA LYS A 77 -19.13 14.04 7.71
C LYS A 77 -18.74 14.23 6.25
N GLU A 78 -18.70 15.46 5.77
CA GLU A 78 -18.32 15.79 4.39
C GLU A 78 -16.86 15.42 4.11
N LEU A 79 -15.94 15.74 5.02
CA LEU A 79 -14.53 15.36 4.92
C LEU A 79 -14.37 13.84 4.83
N ASN A 80 -15.12 13.06 5.64
CA ASN A 80 -15.10 11.61 5.58
C ASN A 80 -15.56 11.06 4.21
N LEU A 81 -16.64 11.61 3.65
CA LEU A 81 -17.16 11.20 2.35
C LEU A 81 -16.16 11.51 1.22
N LEU A 82 -15.55 12.69 1.27
CA LEU A 82 -14.51 13.10 0.34
C LEU A 82 -13.29 12.18 0.43
N LEU A 83 -12.74 11.98 1.63
CA LEU A 83 -11.58 11.12 1.83
C LEU A 83 -11.87 9.68 1.40
N GLY A 84 -13.08 9.17 1.63
CA GLY A 84 -13.48 7.85 1.13
C GLY A 84 -13.49 7.76 -0.40
N THR A 85 -13.96 8.82 -1.07
CA THR A 85 -13.98 8.89 -2.54
C THR A 85 -12.56 8.95 -3.11
N ILE A 86 -11.71 9.80 -2.55
CA ILE A 86 -10.30 9.93 -2.95
C ILE A 86 -9.56 8.63 -2.68
N LEU A 87 -9.73 8.02 -1.50
CA LEU A 87 -9.11 6.76 -1.15
C LEU A 87 -9.44 5.66 -2.15
N LYS A 88 -10.70 5.56 -2.59
CA LYS A 88 -11.09 4.59 -3.62
C LYS A 88 -10.30 4.80 -4.92
N GLY A 89 -10.20 6.04 -5.39
CA GLY A 89 -9.44 6.39 -6.60
C GLY A 89 -7.95 6.10 -6.44
N GLU A 90 -7.33 6.57 -5.36
CA GLU A 90 -5.89 6.41 -5.13
C GLU A 90 -5.49 4.96 -4.83
N LYS A 91 -6.34 4.17 -4.17
CA LYS A 91 -6.12 2.72 -4.05
C LYS A 91 -6.11 2.02 -5.41
N ASN A 92 -7.02 2.40 -6.31
CA ASN A 92 -7.04 1.83 -7.66
C ASN A 92 -5.78 2.23 -8.45
N ASN A 93 -5.37 3.51 -8.37
CA ASN A 93 -4.13 3.98 -8.97
C ASN A 93 -2.91 3.20 -8.43
N PHE A 94 -2.82 3.08 -7.11
CA PHE A 94 -1.74 2.35 -6.44
C PHE A 94 -1.68 0.88 -6.86
N ALA A 95 -2.83 0.20 -6.89
CA ALA A 95 -2.90 -1.18 -7.36
C ALA A 95 -2.49 -1.32 -8.82
N ASN A 96 -2.86 -0.38 -9.69
CA ASN A 96 -2.48 -0.42 -11.10
C ASN A 96 -0.97 -0.29 -11.29
N LEU A 97 -0.30 0.57 -10.51
CA LEU A 97 1.17 0.69 -10.53
C LEU A 97 1.85 -0.62 -10.12
N LEU A 98 1.31 -1.32 -9.11
CA LEU A 98 1.85 -2.60 -8.64
C LEU A 98 1.52 -3.81 -9.53
N ARG A 99 0.52 -3.67 -10.40
CA ARG A 99 0.07 -4.71 -11.34
C ARG A 99 0.83 -4.74 -12.65
N LEU A 100 1.77 -3.82 -12.87
CA LEU A 100 2.48 -3.71 -14.13
C LEU A 100 3.15 -5.05 -14.48
N GLY A 101 2.84 -5.59 -15.66
CA GLY A 101 3.30 -6.90 -16.14
C GLY A 101 2.60 -8.13 -15.56
N LEU A 102 1.69 -7.98 -14.58
CA LEU A 102 0.87 -9.08 -14.05
C LEU A 102 -0.46 -9.27 -14.81
N GLY A 103 -0.74 -8.44 -15.82
CA GLY A 103 -1.99 -8.47 -16.58
C GLY A 103 -1.87 -9.18 -17.94
N GLY A 104 -3.01 -9.39 -18.61
CA GLY A 104 -3.09 -9.98 -19.96
C GLY A 104 -2.73 -8.99 -21.07
N ALA A 105 -1.62 -8.24 -20.92
CA ALA A 105 -1.12 -7.38 -21.99
C ALA A 105 -0.84 -8.21 -23.26
N ASN A 106 -1.05 -7.61 -24.43
CA ASN A 106 -0.73 -8.24 -25.71
C ASN A 106 0.16 -7.30 -26.55
N PRO A 107 1.44 -7.65 -26.78
CA PRO A 107 2.11 -8.86 -26.28
C PRO A 107 2.30 -8.85 -24.75
N PRO A 108 2.46 -10.02 -24.10
CA PRO A 108 2.80 -10.10 -22.68
C PRO A 108 4.09 -9.32 -22.39
N ILE A 109 4.10 -8.60 -21.26
CA ILE A 109 5.29 -7.87 -20.80
C ILE A 109 5.80 -8.50 -19.49
N PRO A 110 7.13 -8.64 -19.31
CA PRO A 110 7.69 -9.10 -18.05
C PRO A 110 7.30 -8.16 -16.89
N PRO A 111 6.91 -8.69 -15.72
CA PRO A 111 6.80 -7.91 -14.50
C PRO A 111 8.13 -7.20 -14.19
N PRO A 112 8.13 -5.87 -13.92
CA PRO A 112 9.35 -5.13 -13.65
C PRO A 112 10.05 -5.60 -12.37
N LYS A 113 11.35 -5.30 -12.25
CA LYS A 113 12.10 -5.51 -11.00
C LYS A 113 11.54 -4.63 -9.88
N LEU A 114 11.77 -5.04 -8.63
CA LEU A 114 11.29 -4.28 -7.47
C LEU A 114 11.78 -2.82 -7.46
N SER A 115 13.02 -2.57 -7.89
CA SER A 115 13.59 -1.21 -8.01
C SER A 115 12.78 -0.33 -8.95
N ASP A 116 12.34 -0.87 -10.09
CA ASP A 116 11.59 -0.11 -11.10
C ASP A 116 10.17 0.19 -10.60
N ILE A 117 9.56 -0.77 -9.91
CA ILE A 117 8.27 -0.58 -9.23
C ILE A 117 8.38 0.48 -8.14
N ILE A 118 9.39 0.41 -7.27
CA ILE A 118 9.62 1.41 -6.22
C ILE A 118 9.72 2.80 -6.85
N GLY A 119 10.58 2.97 -7.86
CA GLY A 119 10.77 4.27 -8.49
C GLY A 119 9.48 4.81 -9.12
N SER A 120 8.74 3.97 -9.84
CA SER A 120 7.49 4.37 -10.50
C SER A 120 6.38 4.69 -9.51
N VAL A 121 6.22 3.86 -8.48
CA VAL A 121 5.22 4.05 -7.41
C VAL A 121 5.49 5.35 -6.66
N TYR A 122 6.71 5.55 -6.16
CA TYR A 122 7.02 6.74 -5.35
C TYR A 122 6.97 8.03 -6.17
N LYS A 123 7.40 8.02 -7.43
CA LYS A 123 7.25 9.20 -8.31
C LYS A 123 5.79 9.60 -8.51
N ALA A 124 4.88 8.61 -8.63
CA ALA A 124 3.45 8.86 -8.85
C ALA A 124 2.69 9.21 -7.57
N MET A 125 3.11 8.64 -6.43
CA MET A 125 2.34 8.66 -5.19
C MET A 125 2.90 9.64 -4.14
N ASP A 126 4.13 10.10 -4.27
CA ASP A 126 4.74 11.02 -3.31
C ASP A 126 5.35 12.23 -4.05
N SER A 127 4.70 13.38 -3.87
CA SER A 127 5.08 14.66 -4.51
C SER A 127 6.54 15.05 -4.28
N ARG A 128 7.17 14.58 -3.19
CA ARG A 128 8.60 14.84 -2.93
C ARG A 128 9.52 14.21 -3.97
N PHE A 129 9.05 13.23 -4.73
CA PHE A 129 9.77 12.54 -5.78
C PHE A 129 9.32 12.92 -7.19
N GLU A 130 8.38 13.87 -7.34
CA GLU A 130 7.82 14.26 -8.64
C GLU A 130 8.92 14.64 -9.64
N GLN A 131 9.91 15.40 -9.18
CA GLN A 131 11.04 15.86 -9.98
C GLN A 131 12.27 14.93 -9.92
N THR A 132 12.22 13.86 -9.12
CA THR A 132 13.32 12.90 -9.01
C THR A 132 13.30 11.92 -10.18
N PRO A 133 14.44 11.65 -10.85
CA PRO A 133 14.53 10.58 -11.85
C PRO A 133 14.17 9.23 -11.23
N VAL A 134 13.36 8.42 -11.92
CA VAL A 134 12.85 7.12 -11.41
C VAL A 134 13.97 6.23 -10.91
N ALA A 135 15.09 6.15 -11.63
CA ALA A 135 16.24 5.32 -11.29
C ALA A 135 16.94 5.70 -9.97
N ASN A 136 16.79 6.94 -9.50
CA ASN A 136 17.45 7.44 -8.28
C ASN A 136 16.58 7.28 -7.03
N ILE A 137 15.28 7.04 -7.20
CA ILE A 137 14.32 6.94 -6.09
C ILE A 137 14.58 5.70 -5.21
N PRO A 138 14.85 4.50 -5.74
CA PRO A 138 15.02 3.30 -4.90
C PRO A 138 16.17 3.39 -3.89
N THR A 139 17.19 4.23 -4.17
CA THR A 139 18.35 4.46 -3.30
C THR A 139 18.17 5.62 -2.33
N ASP A 140 17.06 6.35 -2.39
CA ASP A 140 16.79 7.45 -1.47
C ASP A 140 16.57 6.92 -0.04
N SER A 141 17.17 7.58 0.95
CA SER A 141 17.15 7.14 2.36
C SER A 141 15.76 7.06 2.97
N ARG A 142 14.77 7.76 2.38
CA ARG A 142 13.36 7.70 2.80
C ARG A 142 12.69 6.40 2.35
N ILE A 143 13.26 5.69 1.37
CA ILE A 143 12.77 4.40 0.89
C ILE A 143 13.37 3.27 1.75
N THR A 144 12.88 3.20 2.98
CA THR A 144 13.35 2.19 3.95
C THR A 144 13.01 0.77 3.51
N ILE A 145 13.71 -0.22 4.07
CA ILE A 145 13.45 -1.64 3.83
C ILE A 145 11.98 -1.99 4.10
N GLN A 146 11.37 -1.44 5.15
CA GLN A 146 9.96 -1.69 5.48
C GLN A 146 9.01 -1.18 4.38
N ARG A 147 9.33 -0.04 3.78
CA ARG A 147 8.57 0.51 2.64
C ARG A 147 8.72 -0.36 1.40
N GLN A 148 9.91 -0.85 1.12
CA GLN A 148 10.16 -1.78 0.01
C GLN A 148 9.41 -3.10 0.22
N ALA A 149 9.52 -3.68 1.41
CA ALA A 149 8.82 -4.89 1.81
C ALA A 149 7.30 -4.73 1.69
N ARG A 150 6.76 -3.57 2.04
CA ARG A 150 5.33 -3.28 1.90
C ARG A 150 4.88 -3.34 0.44
N LEU A 151 5.63 -2.76 -0.49
CA LEU A 151 5.29 -2.83 -1.92
C LEU A 151 5.37 -4.26 -2.47
N ALA A 152 6.46 -4.97 -2.16
CA ALA A 152 6.66 -6.37 -2.57
C ALA A 152 5.57 -7.30 -1.99
N TYR A 153 5.16 -7.07 -0.74
CA TYR A 153 4.07 -7.78 -0.09
C TYR A 153 2.73 -7.58 -0.82
N ILE A 154 2.34 -6.32 -1.08
CA ILE A 154 1.08 -6.02 -1.77
C ILE A 154 1.11 -6.60 -3.19
N ARG A 155 2.25 -6.49 -3.89
CA ARG A 155 2.43 -7.07 -5.22
C ARG A 155 2.26 -8.59 -5.21
N THR A 156 2.84 -9.28 -4.23
CA THR A 156 2.64 -10.73 -4.03
C THR A 156 1.17 -11.07 -3.79
N MET A 157 0.47 -10.31 -2.93
CA MET A 157 -0.95 -10.52 -2.64
C MET A 157 -1.86 -10.28 -3.85
N ILE A 158 -1.54 -9.29 -4.68
CA ILE A 158 -2.21 -9.06 -5.96
C ILE A 158 -2.03 -10.27 -6.89
N ASN A 159 -0.81 -10.80 -7.01
CA ASN A 159 -0.57 -11.96 -7.87
C ASN A 159 -1.24 -13.24 -7.34
N LEU A 160 -1.24 -13.47 -6.02
CA LEU A 160 -1.99 -14.56 -5.39
C LEU A 160 -3.48 -14.50 -5.70
N ASN A 161 -4.08 -13.30 -5.64
CA ASN A 161 -5.49 -13.13 -6.02
C ASN A 161 -5.73 -13.42 -7.51
N ARG A 162 -4.80 -13.02 -8.39
CA ARG A 162 -4.84 -13.34 -9.83
C ARG A 162 -4.80 -14.85 -10.07
N LEU A 163 -3.81 -15.55 -9.50
CA LEU A 163 -3.66 -17.01 -9.65
C LEU A 163 -4.90 -17.75 -9.15
N ARG A 164 -5.45 -17.34 -8.00
CA ARG A 164 -6.70 -17.92 -7.46
C ARG A 164 -7.87 -17.77 -8.43
N ARG A 165 -8.00 -16.62 -9.12
CA ARG A 165 -9.04 -16.40 -10.13
C ARG A 165 -8.85 -17.26 -11.37
N ILE A 166 -7.60 -17.42 -11.84
CA ILE A 166 -7.27 -18.27 -12.99
C ILE A 166 -7.61 -19.74 -12.68
N ALA A 167 -7.27 -20.21 -11.48
CA ALA A 167 -7.57 -21.58 -11.04
C ALA A 167 -9.07 -21.86 -10.88
N ASN A 168 -9.92 -20.83 -10.83
CA ASN A 168 -11.35 -20.96 -10.52
C ASN A 168 -12.22 -20.08 -11.46
N PRO A 169 -12.21 -20.33 -12.78
CA PRO A 169 -12.81 -19.44 -13.78
C PRO A 169 -14.34 -19.32 -13.68
N GLY A 170 -15.02 -20.27 -13.04
CA GLY A 170 -16.48 -20.27 -12.86
C GLY A 170 -16.98 -19.53 -11.60
N GLN A 171 -16.10 -19.12 -10.70
CA GLN A 171 -16.49 -18.44 -9.47
C GLN A 171 -16.55 -16.92 -9.69
N THR A 172 -17.72 -16.33 -9.51
CA THR A 172 -17.96 -14.89 -9.73
C THR A 172 -17.78 -14.06 -8.47
N ALA A 173 -18.00 -14.66 -7.29
CA ALA A 173 -17.86 -14.03 -5.99
C ALA A 173 -16.46 -14.26 -5.38
N PHE A 174 -15.45 -13.62 -5.96
CA PHE A 174 -14.11 -13.57 -5.36
C PHE A 174 -13.96 -12.33 -4.46
N PRO A 175 -13.44 -12.48 -3.24
CA PRO A 175 -12.91 -11.35 -2.49
C PRO A 175 -11.97 -10.50 -3.34
N SER A 176 -11.97 -9.20 -3.10
CA SER A 176 -10.95 -8.35 -3.70
C SER A 176 -9.60 -8.68 -3.06
N PHE A 177 -8.50 -8.46 -3.80
CA PHE A 177 -7.16 -8.60 -3.22
C PHE A 177 -6.95 -7.65 -2.02
N TRP A 178 -7.69 -6.55 -1.91
CA TRP A 178 -7.68 -5.71 -0.71
C TRP A 178 -8.27 -6.41 0.51
N ASP A 179 -9.30 -7.23 0.31
CA ASP A 179 -9.87 -8.05 1.39
C ASP A 179 -8.92 -9.17 1.80
N ASP A 180 -8.24 -9.80 0.83
CA ASP A 180 -7.21 -10.80 1.10
C ASP A 180 -6.03 -10.19 1.89
N ILE A 181 -5.57 -8.99 1.50
CA ILE A 181 -4.53 -8.23 2.22
C ILE A 181 -4.98 -7.96 3.66
N ASP A 182 -6.17 -7.39 3.83
CA ASP A 182 -6.67 -7.02 5.16
C ASP A 182 -6.80 -8.23 6.10
N ALA A 183 -7.25 -9.39 5.58
CA ALA A 183 -7.35 -10.63 6.37
C ALA A 183 -5.98 -11.20 6.76
N ASP A 184 -4.99 -11.13 5.87
CA ASP A 184 -3.62 -11.54 6.16
C ASP A 184 -2.96 -10.57 7.16
N LEU A 185 -3.15 -9.25 7.03
CA LEU A 185 -2.65 -8.26 8.00
C LEU A 185 -3.26 -8.44 9.39
N GLU A 186 -4.56 -8.73 9.47
CA GLU A 186 -5.23 -9.08 10.72
C GLU A 186 -4.59 -10.30 11.38
N THR A 187 -4.34 -11.35 10.60
CA THR A 187 -3.68 -12.58 11.07
C THR A 187 -2.27 -12.29 11.57
N ARG A 188 -1.50 -11.45 10.85
CA ARG A 188 -0.11 -11.12 11.21
C ARG A 188 -0.02 -10.24 12.45
N ARG A 189 -0.94 -9.29 12.62
CA ARG A 189 -0.96 -8.41 13.81
C ARG A 189 -1.11 -9.19 15.11
N THR A 190 -1.87 -10.30 15.09
CA THR A 190 -2.10 -11.10 16.31
C THR A 190 -0.94 -12.03 16.66
N LYS A 191 0.02 -12.24 15.75
CA LYS A 191 1.07 -13.27 15.87
C LYS A 191 2.49 -12.74 16.00
N ASN A 192 2.78 -11.52 15.57
CA ASN A 192 4.15 -11.14 15.22
C ASN A 192 4.83 -10.22 16.23
N THR A 193 6.08 -10.54 16.58
CA THR A 193 7.01 -9.65 17.29
C THR A 193 7.68 -8.67 16.30
N PRO A 194 8.33 -7.59 16.76
CA PRO A 194 9.10 -6.70 15.88
C PRO A 194 10.14 -7.42 15.02
N MET A 195 10.87 -8.37 15.62
CA MET A 195 11.86 -9.20 14.92
C MET A 195 11.20 -10.06 13.83
N PHE A 196 10.05 -10.66 14.12
CA PHE A 196 9.30 -11.43 13.12
C PHE A 196 8.90 -10.56 11.93
N ASN A 197 8.35 -9.37 12.17
CA ASN A 197 7.96 -8.46 11.10
C ASN A 197 9.15 -8.00 10.26
N GLN A 198 10.31 -7.78 10.88
CA GLN A 198 11.53 -7.42 10.18
C GLN A 198 12.00 -8.56 9.26
N MET A 199 12.12 -9.79 9.79
CA MET A 199 12.56 -10.95 9.02
C MET A 199 11.56 -11.33 7.93
N PHE A 200 10.26 -11.23 8.22
CA PHE A 200 9.23 -11.39 7.21
C PHE A 200 9.40 -10.39 6.06
N GLY A 201 9.64 -9.10 6.37
CA GLY A 201 9.88 -8.08 5.36
C GLY A 201 11.10 -8.38 4.47
N HIS A 202 12.21 -8.84 5.06
CA HIS A 202 13.40 -9.26 4.31
C HIS A 202 13.08 -10.43 3.38
N LEU A 203 12.42 -11.47 3.89
CA LEU A 203 12.06 -12.66 3.10
C LEU A 203 11.10 -12.33 1.96
N VAL A 204 10.15 -11.41 2.18
CA VAL A 204 9.25 -10.93 1.11
C VAL A 204 10.05 -10.26 -0.01
N ILE A 205 11.00 -9.39 0.32
CA ILE A 205 11.87 -8.72 -0.68
C ILE A 205 12.72 -9.76 -1.43
N GLU A 206 13.34 -10.70 -0.72
CA GLU A 206 14.15 -11.74 -1.34
C GLU A 206 13.34 -12.60 -2.32
N LYS A 207 12.13 -13.02 -1.93
CA LYS A 207 11.24 -13.81 -2.81
C LYS A 207 10.81 -13.00 -4.02
N ASP A 208 10.45 -11.74 -3.83
CA ASP A 208 10.05 -10.84 -4.90
C ASP A 208 11.20 -10.62 -5.91
N HIS A 209 12.44 -10.45 -5.46
CA HIS A 209 13.62 -10.36 -6.34
C HIS A 209 13.88 -11.64 -7.14
N ARG A 210 13.68 -12.82 -6.55
CA ARG A 210 13.87 -14.10 -7.24
C ARG A 210 12.80 -14.33 -8.29
N LEU A 211 11.58 -13.88 -8.03
CA LEU A 211 10.42 -14.07 -8.89
C LEU A 211 10.38 -13.08 -10.05
N TRP A 212 10.71 -11.80 -9.81
CA TRP A 212 10.58 -10.74 -10.81
C TRP A 212 11.96 -10.27 -11.29
N ASP A 213 12.58 -11.10 -12.13
CA ASP A 213 13.90 -10.83 -12.72
C ASP A 213 13.87 -9.82 -13.90
N GLY A 214 12.67 -9.44 -14.35
CA GLY A 214 12.44 -8.53 -15.47
C GLY A 214 12.56 -9.17 -16.86
N THR A 215 12.69 -10.49 -16.93
CA THR A 215 12.87 -11.24 -18.18
C THR A 215 11.74 -12.22 -18.46
N LYS A 216 11.27 -12.95 -17.44
CA LYS A 216 10.16 -13.91 -17.56
C LYS A 216 8.81 -13.22 -17.53
N ILE A 217 7.84 -13.73 -18.31
CA ILE A 217 6.47 -13.23 -18.30
C ILE A 217 5.66 -13.89 -17.17
N ALA A 218 4.54 -13.27 -16.79
CA ALA A 218 3.76 -13.69 -15.64
C ALA A 218 3.06 -15.07 -15.81
N ASP A 219 3.10 -15.65 -17.02
CA ASP A 219 2.55 -16.97 -17.34
C ASP A 219 3.63 -18.08 -17.37
N ASP A 220 4.92 -17.72 -17.25
CA ASP A 220 6.05 -18.67 -17.24
C ASP A 220 6.23 -19.38 -15.90
N TRP A 221 5.48 -19.00 -14.87
CA TRP A 221 5.68 -19.44 -13.49
C TRP A 221 4.65 -20.48 -13.07
N ALA A 222 5.12 -21.66 -12.63
CA ALA A 222 4.29 -22.66 -11.99
C ALA A 222 3.77 -22.15 -10.62
N ASP A 223 2.62 -22.66 -10.17
CA ASP A 223 1.90 -22.27 -8.95
C ASP A 223 2.73 -22.27 -7.64
N LEU A 224 3.93 -22.87 -7.65
CA LEU A 224 4.77 -23.13 -6.47
C LEU A 224 5.79 -22.02 -6.11
N ASP A 225 6.04 -21.04 -7.00
CA ASP A 225 7.07 -20.02 -6.76
C ASP A 225 6.54 -18.72 -6.14
N VAL A 226 5.21 -18.54 -6.07
CA VAL A 226 4.61 -17.28 -5.63
C VAL A 226 3.85 -17.43 -4.32
N GLN A 227 4.58 -17.43 -3.21
CA GLN A 227 4.00 -17.45 -1.87
C GLN A 227 4.63 -16.40 -0.96
N LEU A 228 3.83 -15.89 -0.02
CA LEU A 228 4.38 -15.14 1.11
C LEU A 228 5.28 -16.06 1.95
N PRO A 229 6.28 -15.52 2.66
CA PRO A 229 7.03 -16.27 3.64
C PRO A 229 6.10 -16.93 4.68
N THR A 230 6.32 -18.21 4.93
CA THR A 230 5.64 -18.97 5.98
C THR A 230 6.19 -18.62 7.35
N ASP A 231 5.42 -18.86 8.41
CA ASP A 231 5.88 -18.65 9.78
C ASP A 231 7.15 -19.48 10.07
N ALA A 232 7.24 -20.69 9.52
CA ALA A 232 8.42 -21.55 9.65
C ALA A 232 9.67 -20.96 8.98
N GLU A 233 9.55 -20.41 7.76
CA GLU A 233 10.67 -19.73 7.08
C GLU A 233 11.14 -18.51 7.88
N VAL A 234 10.20 -17.74 8.45
CA VAL A 234 10.54 -16.57 9.27
C VAL A 234 11.25 -16.99 10.54
N GLN A 235 10.74 -17.99 11.26
CA GLN A 235 11.37 -18.50 12.49
C GLN A 235 12.75 -19.11 12.22
N ALA A 236 12.92 -19.82 11.10
CA ALA A 236 14.22 -20.33 10.69
C ALA A 236 15.24 -19.20 10.45
N ARG A 237 14.81 -18.11 9.80
CA ARG A 237 15.67 -16.93 9.62
C ARG A 237 16.01 -16.24 10.94
N ILE A 238 15.04 -16.10 11.86
CA ILE A 238 15.30 -15.55 13.20
C ILE A 238 16.34 -16.39 13.94
N ALA A 239 16.22 -17.72 13.91
CA ALA A 239 17.17 -18.62 14.55
C ALA A 239 18.58 -18.52 13.92
N GLN A 240 18.66 -18.33 12.61
CA GLN A 240 19.92 -18.13 11.90
C GLN A 240 20.63 -16.84 12.33
N GLU A 241 19.91 -15.72 12.44
CA GLU A 241 20.45 -14.44 12.91
C GLU A 241 20.89 -14.51 14.37
N ALA A 242 20.12 -15.18 15.23
CA ALA A 242 20.49 -15.40 16.63
C ALA A 242 21.76 -16.26 16.78
N GLY A 243 22.01 -17.16 15.83
CA GLY A 243 23.23 -17.97 15.76
C GLY A 243 24.43 -17.27 15.15
N ASN A 244 24.28 -16.06 14.59
CA ASN A 244 25.33 -15.35 13.85
C ASN A 244 25.45 -13.87 14.29
N PRO A 245 26.05 -13.57 15.46
CA PRO A 245 25.98 -12.24 16.10
C PRO A 245 26.76 -11.09 15.42
N GLN A 246 27.26 -11.26 14.20
CA GLN A 246 28.16 -10.29 13.55
C GLN A 246 27.53 -9.64 12.32
N SER A 247 26.56 -8.77 12.53
CA SER A 247 26.25 -7.66 11.61
C SER A 247 25.17 -6.75 12.20
N VAL A 248 25.60 -5.80 13.04
CA VAL A 248 24.89 -4.55 13.34
C VAL A 248 25.58 -3.43 12.57
#